data_AF-A0A0R0K886-F1
#
_entry.id   AF-A0A0R0K886-F1
#
_cell.length_a   1.000
_cell.length_b   1.000
_cell.length_c   1.000
_cell.angle_alpha   90.00
_cell.angle_beta   90.00
_cell.angle_gamma   90.00
#
_symmetry.space_group_name_H-M   'P 1'
#
loop_
_entity.id
_entity.type
_entity.pdbx_description
1 polymer ?
#
loop_
_entity_poly.entity_id
_entity_poly.type
_entity_poly.pdbx_seq_one_letter_code
_entity_poly.pdbx_strand_id
1 'polypeptide(L)'
;MGRNPGSQGELVSRVIIFDYLKCLGIIPDQLHDLELPSTVDVMRERVEFLQKLGLTVDDINNYPLMLGCSVRKNMIPVLGYLEKIGIARPKLGGFVKNYPQVLHASVIVELAPVVKFLRGLDVEKDDIGYVLQNIGVNPRDIGPMVTQYPYFLGMRVGTVIKPLVDYLKVLARMLEKRAYVLGYDLEETMKSNVECLTSFGVKRECLASIIAQYPQILGLPLKAKLSTQQYFFSLKLKVDPEGFARVVENMPQVVSLHQHMVMKPVEFLLGRMIHAQDVASMVIKCPQLVALRVELMKNNYYLFKSEMGRPLQELVEFPEYFTYGLESRIKPRYQRLKSKGIRCSLNWMLNCTDQRFEERLQGHYIETESVGPRFCMGGKLELPGNGIVSDEEEESDDEVLYRRTVSL
;
A
#
# COMPACT_ATOMS: atom_id res chain seq x y z
N MET A 1 44.95 -0.04 -45.56
CA MET A 1 43.53 -0.11 -45.15
C MET A 1 42.93 -1.41 -45.68
N GLY A 2 43.08 -2.52 -44.96
CA GLY A 2 42.36 -3.75 -45.31
C GLY A 2 40.93 -3.65 -44.78
N ARG A 3 39.94 -3.40 -45.64
CA ARG A 3 38.54 -3.58 -45.25
C ARG A 3 38.35 -5.08 -44.98
N ASN A 4 38.03 -5.42 -43.75
CA ASN A 4 37.79 -6.81 -43.36
C ASN A 4 36.61 -7.33 -44.19
N PRO A 5 36.72 -8.42 -44.97
CA PRO A 5 35.61 -8.89 -45.82
C PRO A 5 34.34 -9.21 -45.02
N GLY A 6 34.47 -9.54 -43.73
CA GLY A 6 33.33 -9.65 -42.79
C GLY A 6 32.51 -8.36 -42.65
N SER A 7 33.15 -7.18 -42.69
CA SER A 7 32.46 -5.90 -42.51
C SER A 7 31.58 -5.53 -43.71
N GLN A 8 31.92 -5.96 -44.92
CA GLN A 8 31.09 -5.70 -46.10
C GLN A 8 29.82 -6.55 -46.09
N GLY A 9 29.94 -7.84 -45.75
CA GLY A 9 28.78 -8.74 -45.62
C GLY A 9 27.80 -8.26 -44.54
N GLU A 10 28.32 -7.85 -43.37
CA GLU A 10 27.52 -7.30 -42.28
C GLU A 10 26.78 -6.01 -42.68
N LEU A 11 27.46 -5.08 -43.37
CA LEU A 11 26.83 -3.85 -43.85
C LEU A 11 25.69 -4.12 -44.83
N VAL A 12 25.86 -5.07 -45.76
CA VAL A 12 24.81 -5.44 -46.74
C VAL A 12 23.62 -6.07 -46.03
N SER A 13 23.83 -7.06 -45.15
CA SER A 13 22.75 -7.67 -44.36
C SER A 13 21.97 -6.63 -43.55
N ARG A 14 22.67 -5.66 -42.97
CA ARG A 14 22.08 -4.59 -42.16
C ARG A 14 21.16 -3.68 -42.98
N VAL A 15 21.58 -3.25 -44.16
CA VAL A 15 20.76 -2.41 -45.06
C VAL A 15 19.47 -3.14 -45.45
N ILE A 16 19.58 -4.42 -45.85
CA ILE A 16 18.42 -5.22 -46.25
C ILE A 16 17.42 -5.38 -45.09
N ILE A 17 17.91 -5.59 -43.87
CA ILE A 17 17.07 -5.68 -42.66
C ILE A 17 16.39 -4.35 -42.36
N PHE A 18 17.10 -3.23 -42.51
CA PHE A 18 16.53 -1.90 -42.28
C PHE A 18 15.42 -1.59 -43.28
N ASP A 19 15.61 -1.93 -44.56
CA ASP A 19 14.59 -1.75 -45.58
C ASP A 19 13.36 -2.62 -45.30
N TYR A 20 13.57 -3.89 -44.89
CA TYR A 20 12.47 -4.76 -44.45
C TYR A 20 11.68 -4.18 -43.29
N LEU A 21 12.36 -3.68 -42.24
CA LEU A 21 11.69 -3.08 -41.08
C LEU A 21 10.90 -1.83 -41.47
N LYS A 22 11.46 -0.97 -42.32
CA LYS A 22 10.77 0.22 -42.84
C LYS A 22 9.52 -0.13 -43.63
N CYS A 23 9.54 -1.21 -44.43
CA CYS A 23 8.36 -1.69 -45.15
C CYS A 23 7.22 -2.11 -44.21
N LEU A 24 7.51 -2.50 -42.97
CA LEU A 24 6.52 -2.81 -41.95
C LEU A 24 6.08 -1.58 -41.14
N GLY A 25 6.67 -0.41 -41.38
CA GLY A 25 6.47 0.80 -40.55
C GLY A 25 7.29 0.83 -39.27
N ILE A 26 8.30 -0.06 -39.12
CA ILE A 26 9.20 -0.06 -37.97
C ILE A 26 10.38 0.88 -38.24
N ILE A 27 10.70 1.76 -37.28
CA ILE A 27 11.76 2.76 -37.37
C ILE A 27 13.06 2.19 -36.77
N PRO A 28 14.09 1.88 -37.57
CA PRO A 28 15.29 1.18 -37.11
C PRO A 28 16.37 2.11 -36.50
N ASP A 29 16.07 3.41 -36.31
CA ASP A 29 17.08 4.43 -35.96
C ASP A 29 17.79 4.17 -34.63
N GLN A 30 17.15 3.48 -33.69
CA GLN A 30 17.78 3.10 -32.40
C GLN A 30 18.56 1.79 -32.48
N LEU A 31 18.57 1.10 -33.63
CA LEU A 31 19.22 -0.20 -33.79
C LEU A 31 20.68 -0.09 -34.23
N HIS A 32 21.18 1.10 -34.61
CA HIS A 32 22.50 1.33 -35.22
C HIS A 32 23.67 0.62 -34.51
N ASP A 33 23.70 0.67 -33.18
CA ASP A 33 24.78 0.09 -32.37
C ASP A 33 24.51 -1.36 -31.93
N LEU A 34 23.35 -1.92 -32.32
CA LEU A 34 22.93 -3.27 -31.96
C LEU A 34 23.42 -4.27 -33.00
N GLU A 35 23.86 -5.44 -32.52
CA GLU A 35 24.10 -6.61 -33.37
C GLU A 35 22.76 -7.15 -33.87
N LEU A 36 22.57 -7.09 -35.19
CA LEU A 36 21.36 -7.55 -35.86
C LEU A 36 21.56 -8.94 -36.43
N PRO A 37 20.48 -9.72 -36.63
CA PRO A 37 20.59 -11.02 -37.27
C PRO A 37 21.17 -10.89 -38.69
N SER A 38 21.74 -11.96 -39.22
CA SER A 38 22.38 -11.94 -40.54
C SER A 38 21.40 -11.98 -41.72
N THR A 39 20.13 -12.36 -41.49
CA THR A 39 19.11 -12.54 -42.54
C THR A 39 17.78 -11.90 -42.18
N VAL A 40 17.02 -11.52 -43.21
CA VAL A 40 15.64 -11.00 -43.09
C VAL A 40 14.72 -12.03 -42.46
N ASP A 41 14.88 -13.33 -42.75
CA ASP A 41 14.01 -14.37 -42.20
C ASP A 41 14.09 -14.46 -40.68
N VAL A 42 15.29 -14.29 -40.11
CA VAL A 42 15.46 -14.26 -38.65
C VAL A 42 14.86 -12.98 -38.06
N MET A 43 14.97 -11.84 -38.75
CA MET A 43 14.30 -10.62 -38.30
C MET A 43 12.77 -10.75 -38.38
N ARG A 44 12.26 -11.35 -39.45
CA ARG A 44 10.83 -11.65 -39.64
C ARG A 44 10.29 -12.54 -38.52
N GLU A 45 11.02 -13.60 -38.15
CA GLU A 45 10.65 -14.46 -37.02
C GLU A 45 10.51 -13.66 -35.72
N ARG A 46 11.42 -12.69 -35.45
CA ARG A 46 11.35 -11.82 -34.27
C ARG A 46 10.11 -10.91 -34.29
N VAL A 47 9.85 -10.24 -35.43
CA VAL A 47 8.69 -9.35 -35.56
C VAL A 47 7.38 -10.12 -35.43
N GLU A 48 7.24 -11.25 -36.14
CA GLU A 48 6.05 -12.09 -36.08
C GLU A 48 5.81 -12.68 -34.69
N PHE A 49 6.88 -13.03 -33.95
CA PHE A 49 6.76 -13.50 -32.57
C PHE A 49 6.20 -12.41 -31.65
N LEU A 50 6.71 -11.18 -31.75
CA LEU A 50 6.21 -10.03 -30.98
C LEU A 50 4.76 -9.70 -31.32
N GLN A 51 4.40 -9.74 -32.61
CA GLN A 51 3.01 -9.54 -33.06
C GLN A 51 2.07 -10.65 -32.55
N LYS A 52 2.51 -11.91 -32.54
CA LYS A 52 1.76 -13.04 -31.95
C LYS A 52 1.58 -12.89 -30.44
N LEU A 53 2.48 -12.19 -29.76
CA LEU A 53 2.34 -11.85 -28.34
C LEU A 53 1.32 -10.73 -28.11
N GLY A 54 0.93 -10.00 -29.17
CA GLY A 54 -0.06 -8.92 -29.15
C GLY A 54 0.52 -7.51 -29.24
N LEU A 55 1.80 -7.36 -29.57
CA LEU A 55 2.43 -6.03 -29.77
C LEU A 55 2.13 -5.50 -31.17
N THR A 56 1.75 -4.23 -31.26
CA THR A 56 1.60 -3.53 -32.53
C THR A 56 2.94 -3.00 -33.06
N VAL A 57 2.95 -2.50 -34.30
CA VAL A 57 4.11 -1.78 -34.86
C VAL A 57 4.46 -0.55 -33.99
N ASP A 58 3.46 0.17 -33.47
CA ASP A 58 3.68 1.30 -32.57
C ASP A 58 4.33 0.87 -31.25
N ASP A 59 3.91 -0.26 -30.68
CA ASP A 59 4.53 -0.81 -29.46
C ASP A 59 6.00 -1.17 -29.70
N ILE A 60 6.33 -1.73 -30.87
CA ILE A 60 7.71 -2.03 -31.26
C ILE A 60 8.50 -0.73 -31.46
N ASN A 61 7.90 0.29 -32.10
CA ASN A 61 8.54 1.59 -32.30
C ASN A 61 8.80 2.35 -31.00
N ASN A 62 7.99 2.12 -29.96
CA ASN A 62 8.23 2.68 -28.62
C ASN A 62 9.46 2.07 -27.93
N TYR A 63 9.87 0.85 -28.30
CA TYR A 63 11.10 0.24 -27.82
C TYR A 63 11.73 -0.69 -28.88
N PRO A 64 12.37 -0.16 -29.94
CA PRO A 64 12.86 -0.97 -31.06
C PRO A 64 13.92 -1.99 -30.64
N LEU A 65 14.66 -1.72 -29.56
CA LEU A 65 15.74 -2.56 -29.04
C LEU A 65 15.31 -4.00 -28.75
N MET A 66 14.01 -4.26 -28.48
CA MET A 66 13.51 -5.63 -28.31
C MET A 66 13.73 -6.52 -29.55
N LEU A 67 13.85 -5.94 -30.74
CA LEU A 67 14.16 -6.65 -31.98
C LEU A 67 15.60 -7.21 -31.99
N GLY A 68 16.46 -6.77 -31.08
CA GLY A 68 17.78 -7.37 -30.86
C GLY A 68 17.72 -8.74 -30.19
N CYS A 69 16.65 -9.02 -29.43
CA CYS A 69 16.53 -10.25 -28.67
C CYS A 69 16.33 -11.46 -29.58
N SER A 70 17.04 -12.56 -29.31
CA SER A 70 16.78 -13.82 -29.98
C SER A 70 15.46 -14.41 -29.49
N VAL A 71 14.59 -14.85 -30.42
CA VAL A 71 13.34 -15.54 -30.06
C VAL A 71 13.61 -16.75 -29.16
N ARG A 72 14.56 -17.61 -29.54
CA ARG A 72 14.84 -18.87 -28.83
C ARG A 72 15.77 -18.71 -27.62
N LYS A 73 16.75 -17.79 -27.68
CA LYS A 73 17.73 -17.63 -26.59
C LYS A 73 17.31 -16.61 -25.52
N ASN A 74 16.43 -15.67 -25.85
CA ASN A 74 16.02 -14.59 -24.94
C ASN A 74 14.51 -14.59 -24.70
N MET A 75 13.70 -14.34 -25.75
CA MET A 75 12.26 -14.08 -25.59
C MET A 75 11.50 -15.27 -25.01
N ILE A 76 11.63 -16.46 -25.59
CA ILE A 76 10.94 -17.67 -25.11
C ILE A 76 11.34 -18.03 -23.67
N PRO A 77 12.64 -18.11 -23.30
CA PRO A 77 13.05 -18.36 -21.93
C PRO A 77 12.50 -17.35 -20.92
N VAL A 78 12.57 -16.05 -21.22
CA VAL A 78 12.07 -14.99 -20.34
C VAL A 78 10.56 -15.11 -20.16
N LEU A 79 9.80 -15.24 -21.25
CA LEU A 79 8.34 -15.37 -21.20
C LEU A 79 7.88 -16.63 -20.48
N GLY A 80 8.54 -17.77 -20.73
CA GLY A 80 8.25 -19.02 -20.02
C GLY A 80 8.57 -18.92 -18.52
N TYR A 81 9.59 -18.16 -18.14
CA TYR A 81 9.88 -17.89 -16.73
C TYR A 81 8.83 -16.98 -16.09
N LEU A 82 8.42 -15.91 -16.77
CA LEU A 82 7.34 -15.02 -16.32
C LEU A 82 6.01 -15.77 -16.13
N GLU A 83 5.70 -16.69 -17.03
CA GLU A 83 4.55 -17.60 -16.90
C GLU A 83 4.70 -18.51 -15.67
N LYS A 84 5.87 -19.11 -15.48
CA LYS A 84 6.19 -19.99 -14.33
C LYS A 84 6.07 -19.29 -12.97
N ILE A 85 6.35 -17.99 -12.89
CA ILE A 85 6.24 -17.23 -11.62
C ILE A 85 4.84 -16.68 -11.36
N GLY A 86 3.88 -16.90 -12.29
CA GLY A 86 2.46 -16.62 -12.07
C GLY A 86 1.86 -15.53 -12.97
N ILE A 87 2.57 -15.02 -13.98
CA ILE A 87 1.96 -14.12 -14.97
C ILE A 87 1.18 -14.94 -15.99
N ALA A 88 -0.14 -14.77 -16.02
CA ALA A 88 -0.98 -15.52 -16.95
C ALA A 88 -0.58 -15.26 -18.42
N ARG A 89 -0.55 -16.33 -19.24
CA ARG A 89 -0.15 -16.29 -20.65
C ARG A 89 -0.80 -15.16 -21.47
N PRO A 90 -2.13 -14.89 -21.36
CA PRO A 90 -2.76 -13.80 -22.10
C PRO A 90 -2.29 -12.40 -21.69
N LYS A 91 -1.68 -12.24 -20.52
CA LYS A 91 -1.17 -10.95 -20.01
C LYS A 91 0.28 -10.67 -20.40
N LEU A 92 1.00 -11.65 -20.95
CA LEU A 92 2.42 -11.51 -21.29
C LEU A 92 2.67 -10.41 -22.33
N GLY A 93 1.80 -10.25 -23.32
CA GLY A 93 1.90 -9.15 -24.30
C GLY A 93 1.80 -7.77 -23.67
N GLY A 94 0.77 -7.56 -22.85
CA GLY A 94 0.61 -6.32 -22.08
C GLY A 94 1.77 -6.07 -21.12
N PHE A 95 2.33 -7.13 -20.53
CA PHE A 95 3.51 -7.03 -19.67
C PHE A 95 4.75 -6.57 -20.44
N VAL A 96 5.07 -7.22 -21.57
CA VAL A 96 6.21 -6.84 -22.42
C VAL A 96 6.04 -5.43 -22.99
N LYS A 97 4.82 -5.04 -23.36
CA LYS A 97 4.53 -3.66 -23.79
C LYS A 97 4.91 -2.62 -22.73
N ASN A 98 4.61 -2.90 -21.45
CA ASN A 98 4.86 -1.96 -20.35
C ASN A 98 6.29 -2.04 -19.80
N TYR A 99 6.98 -3.17 -19.98
CA TYR A 99 8.33 -3.41 -19.46
C TYR A 99 9.18 -4.24 -20.46
N PRO A 100 9.45 -3.71 -21.66
CA PRO A 100 10.07 -4.47 -22.75
C PRO A 100 11.52 -4.86 -22.48
N GLN A 101 12.23 -4.09 -21.66
CA GLN A 101 13.61 -4.35 -21.26
C GLN A 101 13.79 -5.74 -20.60
N VAL A 102 12.73 -6.34 -20.04
CA VAL A 102 12.77 -7.70 -19.48
C VAL A 102 13.24 -8.75 -20.48
N LEU A 103 12.98 -8.54 -21.77
CA LEU A 103 13.36 -9.49 -22.82
C LEU A 103 14.87 -9.63 -22.96
N HIS A 104 15.63 -8.62 -22.52
CA HIS A 104 17.10 -8.66 -22.51
C HIS A 104 17.67 -9.41 -21.30
N ALA A 105 16.86 -9.61 -20.25
CA ALA A 105 17.34 -10.16 -18.99
C ALA A 105 17.69 -11.65 -19.10
N SER A 106 18.75 -12.04 -18.41
CA SER A 106 19.08 -13.44 -18.20
C SER A 106 18.19 -14.04 -17.12
N VAL A 107 17.44 -15.08 -17.48
CA VAL A 107 16.60 -15.82 -16.52
C VAL A 107 17.44 -16.35 -15.35
N ILE A 108 18.65 -16.85 -15.60
CA ILE A 108 19.49 -17.50 -14.59
C ILE A 108 20.28 -16.49 -13.76
N VAL A 109 20.78 -15.42 -14.40
CA VAL A 109 21.70 -14.46 -13.75
C VAL A 109 20.95 -13.32 -13.07
N GLU A 110 19.80 -12.91 -13.60
CA GLU A 110 19.09 -11.71 -13.14
C GLU A 110 17.73 -12.07 -12.53
N LEU A 111 16.83 -12.69 -13.30
CA LEU A 111 15.44 -12.88 -12.87
C LEU A 111 15.29 -13.91 -11.74
N ALA A 112 15.89 -15.10 -11.91
CA ALA A 112 15.72 -16.20 -10.97
C ALA A 112 16.32 -15.95 -9.58
N PRO A 113 17.50 -15.32 -9.44
CA PRO A 113 18.03 -14.96 -8.12
C PRO A 113 17.08 -14.06 -7.34
N VAL A 114 16.50 -13.05 -7.98
CA VAL A 114 15.53 -12.12 -7.36
C VAL A 114 14.30 -12.87 -6.86
N VAL A 115 13.68 -13.68 -7.73
CA VAL A 115 12.47 -14.45 -7.35
C VAL A 115 12.78 -15.51 -6.30
N LYS A 116 13.94 -16.18 -6.39
CA LYS A 116 14.37 -17.17 -5.40
C LYS A 116 14.58 -16.51 -4.03
N PHE A 117 15.19 -15.33 -4.00
CA PHE A 117 15.36 -14.57 -2.77
C PHE A 117 14.02 -14.19 -2.14
N LEU A 118 13.09 -13.61 -2.91
CA LEU A 118 11.77 -13.22 -2.39
C LEU A 118 10.95 -14.41 -1.85
N ARG A 119 11.01 -15.56 -2.53
CA ARG A 119 10.40 -16.82 -2.04
C ARG A 119 11.10 -17.39 -0.81
N GLY A 120 12.40 -17.14 -0.68
CA GLY A 120 13.28 -17.70 0.32
C GLY A 120 13.51 -16.82 1.55
N LEU A 121 12.82 -15.68 1.68
CA LEU A 121 12.89 -14.81 2.88
C LEU A 121 12.49 -15.53 4.18
N ASP A 122 12.02 -16.78 4.07
CA ASP A 122 11.61 -17.65 5.16
C ASP A 122 12.71 -18.62 5.65
N VAL A 123 13.90 -18.62 5.04
CA VAL A 123 14.94 -19.64 5.30
C VAL A 123 16.16 -19.02 5.98
N GLU A 124 16.00 -18.56 7.22
CA GLU A 124 17.13 -18.60 8.15
C GLU A 124 17.24 -20.05 8.63
N LYS A 125 18.33 -20.72 8.25
CA LYS A 125 18.53 -22.16 8.48
C LYS A 125 19.07 -22.50 9.87
N ASP A 126 19.30 -21.50 10.71
CA ASP A 126 19.82 -21.68 12.05
C ASP A 126 18.95 -20.87 13.02
N ASP A 127 18.54 -21.54 14.09
CA ASP A 127 17.85 -21.04 15.28
C ASP A 127 16.29 -21.03 15.35
N ILE A 128 15.82 -22.11 16.00
CA ILE A 128 14.79 -22.13 17.06
C ILE A 128 13.31 -21.94 16.64
N GLY A 129 12.61 -23.08 16.65
CA GLY A 129 11.40 -23.28 17.45
C GLY A 129 10.22 -22.33 17.22
N TYR A 130 9.25 -22.81 16.44
CA TYR A 130 7.82 -22.45 16.47
C TYR A 130 7.48 -20.93 16.45
N VAL A 131 6.92 -20.48 15.30
CA VAL A 131 6.00 -19.33 15.11
C VAL A 131 6.48 -18.12 14.27
N LEU A 132 7.74 -17.93 13.90
CA LEU A 132 8.09 -16.90 12.88
C LEU A 132 8.04 -17.40 11.42
N GLN A 133 7.19 -18.39 11.18
CA GLN A 133 7.26 -19.34 10.05
C GLN A 133 6.77 -18.83 8.68
N ASN A 134 6.67 -17.52 8.42
CA ASN A 134 6.27 -16.98 7.10
C ASN A 134 6.71 -15.51 6.88
N ILE A 135 8.01 -15.20 6.87
CA ILE A 135 8.50 -13.87 6.41
C ILE A 135 8.66 -13.84 4.87
N GLY A 136 8.65 -15.03 4.25
CA GLY A 136 8.55 -15.26 2.81
C GLY A 136 7.41 -14.53 2.11
N VAL A 137 7.67 -13.96 0.93
CA VAL A 137 6.60 -13.61 0.00
C VAL A 137 5.96 -14.91 -0.49
N ASN A 138 4.64 -15.03 -0.36
CA ASN A 138 3.95 -16.22 -0.86
C ASN A 138 4.24 -16.41 -2.37
N PRO A 139 4.65 -17.63 -2.82
CA PRO A 139 4.91 -17.90 -4.23
C PRO A 139 3.79 -17.48 -5.19
N ARG A 140 2.52 -17.49 -4.75
CA ARG A 140 1.36 -17.06 -5.54
C ARG A 140 1.26 -15.54 -5.74
N ASP A 141 1.85 -14.76 -4.84
CA ASP A 141 1.80 -13.29 -4.85
C ASP A 141 2.96 -12.69 -5.68
N ILE A 142 4.00 -13.47 -6.02
CA ILE A 142 5.12 -13.03 -6.87
C ILE A 142 4.67 -12.56 -8.25
N GLY A 143 3.82 -13.31 -8.96
CA GLY A 143 3.32 -12.91 -10.28
C GLY A 143 2.60 -11.56 -10.26
N PRO A 144 1.63 -11.35 -9.34
CA PRO A 144 1.02 -10.05 -9.07
C PRO A 144 2.05 -8.95 -8.74
N MET A 145 3.03 -9.21 -7.87
CA MET A 145 4.08 -8.24 -7.52
C MET A 145 4.89 -7.81 -8.75
N VAL A 146 5.35 -8.77 -9.56
CA VAL A 146 6.10 -8.48 -10.80
C VAL A 146 5.24 -7.66 -11.76
N THR A 147 3.94 -7.97 -11.88
CA THR A 147 3.04 -7.20 -12.73
C THR A 147 2.86 -5.75 -12.23
N GLN A 148 2.83 -5.55 -10.91
CA GLN A 148 2.68 -4.23 -10.29
C GLN A 148 3.95 -3.37 -10.39
N TYR A 149 5.13 -3.97 -10.16
CA TYR A 149 6.40 -3.25 -10.16
C TYR A 149 7.52 -4.13 -10.75
N PRO A 150 7.61 -4.28 -12.08
CA PRO A 150 8.54 -5.24 -12.69
C PRO A 150 10.02 -4.84 -12.56
N TYR A 151 10.31 -3.57 -12.28
CA TYR A 151 11.67 -3.03 -12.17
C TYR A 151 12.53 -3.77 -11.14
N PHE A 152 11.93 -4.35 -10.09
CA PHE A 152 12.70 -5.07 -9.09
C PHE A 152 13.39 -6.34 -9.63
N LEU A 153 12.92 -6.88 -10.75
CA LEU A 153 13.55 -8.04 -11.40
C LEU A 153 14.97 -7.75 -11.90
N GLY A 154 15.30 -6.49 -12.19
CA GLY A 154 16.65 -6.07 -12.57
C GLY A 154 17.52 -5.62 -11.39
N MET A 155 17.00 -5.66 -10.17
CA MET A 155 17.73 -5.17 -8.99
C MET A 155 18.68 -6.25 -8.45
N ARG A 156 19.83 -5.80 -7.93
CA ARG A 156 20.78 -6.70 -7.27
C ARG A 156 20.23 -7.14 -5.92
N VAL A 157 20.12 -8.45 -5.73
CA VAL A 157 19.63 -9.06 -4.48
C VAL A 157 20.46 -8.62 -3.29
N GLY A 158 21.78 -8.83 -3.31
CA GLY A 158 22.63 -8.64 -2.13
C GLY A 158 22.82 -7.17 -1.72
N THR A 159 22.86 -6.24 -2.67
CA THR A 159 23.18 -4.83 -2.39
C THR A 159 21.96 -3.92 -2.34
N VAL A 160 20.80 -4.34 -2.85
CA VAL A 160 19.62 -3.47 -2.90
C VAL A 160 18.41 -4.13 -2.23
N ILE A 161 18.00 -5.32 -2.68
CA ILE A 161 16.78 -5.94 -2.16
C ILE A 161 16.98 -6.43 -0.72
N LYS A 162 18.07 -7.15 -0.43
CA LYS A 162 18.31 -7.73 0.89
C LYS A 162 18.38 -6.67 2.01
N PRO A 163 19.17 -5.60 1.90
CA PRO A 163 19.21 -4.56 2.94
C PRO A 163 17.84 -3.93 3.22
N LEU A 164 17.03 -3.73 2.17
CA LEU A 164 15.69 -3.17 2.29
C LEU A 164 14.75 -4.14 3.05
N VAL A 165 14.77 -5.42 2.68
CA VAL A 165 13.97 -6.43 3.37
C VAL A 165 14.42 -6.59 4.82
N ASP A 166 15.73 -6.60 5.09
CA ASP A 166 16.29 -6.68 6.44
C ASP A 166 15.90 -5.47 7.30
N TYR A 167 15.72 -4.29 6.69
CA TYR A 167 15.22 -3.10 7.38
C TYR A 167 13.72 -3.20 7.70
N LEU A 168 12.93 -3.79 6.80
CA LEU A 168 11.50 -3.94 6.98
C LEU A 168 11.11 -5.13 7.87
N LYS A 169 11.92 -6.20 7.98
CA LYS A 169 11.70 -7.44 8.78
C LYS A 169 10.23 -7.81 9.01
N VAL A 170 9.61 -7.28 10.07
CA VAL A 170 8.21 -7.51 10.46
C VAL A 170 7.17 -7.03 9.42
N LEU A 171 7.56 -6.11 8.54
CA LEU A 171 6.77 -5.56 7.45
C LEU A 171 7.09 -6.21 6.09
N ALA A 172 7.92 -7.25 6.00
CA ALA A 172 8.27 -7.86 4.72
C ALA A 172 7.03 -8.33 3.93
N ARG A 173 5.99 -8.81 4.62
CA ARG A 173 4.71 -9.22 4.01
C ARG A 173 3.96 -8.07 3.34
N MET A 174 4.21 -6.83 3.73
CA MET A 174 3.67 -5.64 3.06
C MET A 174 4.09 -5.60 1.58
N LEU A 175 5.28 -6.12 1.25
CA LEU A 175 5.80 -6.16 -0.12
C LEU A 175 4.91 -6.97 -1.06
N GLU A 176 4.16 -7.97 -0.56
CA GLU A 176 3.23 -8.78 -1.34
C GLU A 176 2.17 -7.93 -2.06
N LYS A 177 1.71 -6.84 -1.42
CA LYS A 177 0.67 -5.95 -1.94
C LYS A 177 1.20 -4.59 -2.40
N ARG A 178 2.46 -4.32 -2.12
CA ARG A 178 3.10 -2.99 -2.24
C ARG A 178 4.52 -3.13 -2.79
N ALA A 179 4.67 -3.87 -3.89
CA ALA A 179 5.99 -4.16 -4.48
C ALA A 179 6.78 -2.90 -4.86
N TYR A 180 6.09 -1.77 -5.12
CA TYR A 180 6.71 -0.47 -5.41
C TYR A 180 7.60 0.05 -4.27
N VAL A 181 7.42 -0.42 -3.03
CA VAL A 181 8.27 -0.04 -1.89
C VAL A 181 9.72 -0.48 -2.12
N LEU A 182 9.96 -1.55 -2.88
CA LEU A 182 11.30 -1.98 -3.28
C LEU A 182 12.05 -0.95 -4.13
N GLY A 183 11.33 0.00 -4.74
CA GLY A 183 11.90 1.07 -5.54
C GLY A 183 12.40 2.28 -4.74
N TYR A 184 12.17 2.32 -3.42
CA TYR A 184 12.64 3.41 -2.57
C TYR A 184 14.11 3.23 -2.19
N ASP A 185 14.83 4.35 -2.08
CA ASP A 185 16.21 4.34 -1.58
C ASP A 185 16.22 4.14 -0.06
N LEU A 186 17.00 3.16 0.41
CA LEU A 186 17.01 2.78 1.82
C LEU A 186 17.51 3.90 2.74
N GLU A 187 18.56 4.62 2.35
CA GLU A 187 19.19 5.63 3.20
C GLU A 187 18.54 7.00 3.00
N GLU A 188 18.49 7.47 1.76
CA GLU A 188 18.03 8.81 1.40
C GLU A 188 16.54 9.00 1.62
N THR A 189 15.73 7.94 1.46
CA THR A 189 14.27 8.04 1.56
C THR A 189 13.70 7.26 2.73
N MET A 190 13.89 5.94 2.83
CA MET A 190 13.19 5.13 3.84
C MET A 190 13.63 5.48 5.26
N LYS A 191 14.93 5.37 5.58
CA LYS A 191 15.46 5.67 6.91
C LYS A 191 15.30 7.15 7.25
N SER A 192 15.64 8.04 6.32
CA SER A 192 15.42 9.49 6.45
C SER A 192 13.97 9.82 6.81
N ASN A 193 12.98 9.16 6.19
CA ASN A 193 11.57 9.38 6.50
C ASN A 193 11.14 8.78 7.84
N VAL A 194 11.70 7.65 8.26
CA VAL A 194 11.44 7.08 9.60
C VAL A 194 12.01 7.96 10.72
N GLU A 195 13.23 8.49 10.53
CA GLU A 195 13.83 9.48 11.42
C GLU A 195 13.02 10.79 11.42
N CYS A 196 12.53 11.20 10.26
CA CYS A 196 11.64 12.36 10.13
C CYS A 196 10.38 12.18 10.98
N LEU A 197 9.68 11.04 10.90
CA LEU A 197 8.50 10.78 11.75
C LEU A 197 8.86 10.92 13.24
N THR A 198 9.96 10.31 13.66
CA THR A 198 10.44 10.38 15.05
C THR A 198 10.72 11.82 15.47
N SER A 199 11.36 12.64 14.61
CA SER A 199 11.65 14.04 14.90
C SER A 199 10.40 14.92 15.07
N PHE A 200 9.27 14.50 14.51
CA PHE A 200 7.98 15.18 14.63
C PHE A 200 7.16 14.70 15.84
N GLY A 201 7.73 13.85 16.70
CA GLY A 201 7.12 13.38 17.94
C GLY A 201 6.35 12.06 17.82
N VAL A 202 6.41 11.38 16.67
CA VAL A 202 5.82 10.04 16.51
C VAL A 202 6.61 9.05 17.36
N LYS A 203 5.88 8.26 18.14
CA LYS A 203 6.44 7.22 19.01
C LYS A 203 7.04 6.07 18.22
N ARG A 204 8.14 5.49 18.71
CA ARG A 204 8.89 4.43 18.01
C ARG A 204 8.04 3.17 17.86
N GLU A 205 7.28 2.82 18.87
CA GLU A 205 6.33 1.71 18.90
C GLU A 205 5.20 1.85 17.87
N CYS A 206 4.90 3.07 17.40
CA CYS A 206 3.86 3.33 16.40
C CYS A 206 4.39 3.27 14.96
N LEU A 207 5.71 3.33 14.74
CA LEU A 207 6.31 3.42 13.40
C LEU A 207 5.91 2.24 12.50
N ALA A 208 5.97 1.01 13.01
CA ALA A 208 5.61 -0.18 12.24
C ALA A 208 4.13 -0.14 11.80
N SER A 209 3.23 0.27 12.71
CA SER A 209 1.79 0.41 12.41
C SER A 209 1.54 1.49 11.36
N ILE A 210 2.21 2.64 11.46
CA ILE A 210 2.11 3.75 10.50
C ILE A 210 2.54 3.30 9.11
N ILE A 211 3.69 2.63 9.01
CA ILE A 211 4.24 2.17 7.74
C ILE A 211 3.34 1.09 7.14
N ALA A 212 2.88 0.13 7.94
CA ALA A 212 1.96 -0.91 7.46
C ALA A 212 0.67 -0.31 6.89
N GLN A 213 0.09 0.67 7.59
CA GLN A 213 -1.15 1.33 7.22
C GLN A 213 -0.99 2.25 5.99
N TYR A 214 0.13 2.96 5.87
CA TYR A 214 0.39 3.88 4.77
C TYR A 214 1.83 3.77 4.23
N PRO A 215 2.17 2.67 3.50
CA PRO A 215 3.54 2.36 3.07
C PRO A 215 4.20 3.43 2.22
N GLN A 216 3.39 4.16 1.44
CA GLN A 216 3.83 5.27 0.61
C GLN A 216 4.55 6.36 1.43
N ILE A 217 4.28 6.48 2.73
CA ILE A 217 4.92 7.46 3.62
C ILE A 217 6.45 7.39 3.57
N LEU A 218 7.01 6.21 3.31
CA LEU A 218 8.45 5.98 3.19
C LEU A 218 9.07 6.62 1.94
N GLY A 219 8.30 6.91 0.90
CA GLY A 219 8.78 7.51 -0.35
C GLY A 219 8.30 8.95 -0.57
N LEU A 220 7.58 9.55 0.39
CA LEU A 220 7.12 10.93 0.27
C LEU A 220 8.25 11.92 0.55
N PRO A 221 8.17 13.17 0.05
CA PRO A 221 8.97 14.30 0.54
C PRO A 221 8.47 14.69 1.95
N LEU A 222 8.70 13.81 2.91
CA LEU A 222 7.93 13.73 4.15
C LEU A 222 8.13 14.95 5.04
N LYS A 223 9.38 15.41 5.18
CA LYS A 223 9.72 16.59 5.98
C LYS A 223 8.91 17.83 5.58
N ALA A 224 8.84 18.12 4.28
CA ALA A 224 8.09 19.28 3.78
C ALA A 224 6.59 19.15 4.04
N LYS A 225 6.03 17.94 3.84
CA LYS A 225 4.62 17.66 4.10
C LYS A 225 4.28 17.76 5.58
N LEU A 226 5.07 17.14 6.46
CA LEU A 226 4.87 17.19 7.91
C LEU A 226 4.95 18.61 8.45
N SER A 227 5.97 19.39 8.07
CA SER A 227 6.08 20.80 8.48
C SER A 227 4.85 21.62 8.07
N THR A 228 4.41 21.45 6.82
CA THR A 228 3.26 22.17 6.28
C THR A 228 1.97 21.81 7.01
N GLN A 229 1.76 20.52 7.27
CA GLN A 229 0.56 20.03 7.96
C GLN A 229 0.58 20.37 9.45
N GLN A 230 1.69 20.20 10.15
CA GLN A 230 1.81 20.54 11.58
C GLN A 230 1.54 22.04 11.80
N TYR A 231 2.11 22.92 10.96
CA TYR A 231 1.84 24.35 11.03
C TYR A 231 0.36 24.67 10.78
N PHE A 232 -0.25 24.02 9.78
CA PHE A 232 -1.68 24.19 9.48
C PHE A 232 -2.59 23.73 10.63
N PHE A 233 -2.33 22.55 11.20
CA PHE A 233 -3.08 22.02 12.34
C PHE A 233 -2.95 22.91 13.58
N SER A 234 -1.74 23.40 13.85
CA SER A 234 -1.48 24.33 14.95
C SER A 234 -2.22 25.67 14.77
N LEU A 235 -2.12 26.27 13.57
CA LEU A 235 -2.72 27.58 13.32
C LEU A 235 -4.25 27.52 13.26
N LYS A 236 -4.80 26.57 12.48
CA LYS A 236 -6.22 26.53 12.10
C LYS A 236 -7.06 25.65 13.02
N LEU A 237 -6.52 24.54 13.51
CA LEU A 237 -7.26 23.59 14.36
C LEU A 237 -6.89 23.71 15.84
N LYS A 238 -5.89 24.53 16.20
CA LYS A 238 -5.37 24.67 17.58
C LYS A 238 -4.86 23.34 18.15
N VAL A 239 -4.39 22.45 17.28
CA VAL A 239 -3.76 21.18 17.65
C VAL A 239 -2.26 21.42 17.81
N ASP A 240 -1.74 21.17 19.00
CA ASP A 240 -0.33 21.32 19.34
C ASP A 240 0.55 20.26 18.63
N PRO A 241 1.89 20.42 18.61
CA PRO A 241 2.79 19.46 17.97
C PRO A 241 2.61 18.02 18.45
N GLU A 242 2.40 17.81 19.76
CA GLU A 242 2.18 16.49 20.35
C GLU A 242 0.82 15.89 19.93
N GLY A 243 -0.23 16.71 19.93
CA GLY A 243 -1.53 16.34 19.36
C GLY A 243 -1.44 15.98 17.89
N PHE A 244 -0.67 16.71 17.09
CA PHE A 244 -0.47 16.41 15.68
C PHE A 244 0.28 15.09 15.47
N ALA A 245 1.30 14.78 16.28
CA ALA A 245 1.97 13.48 16.25
C ALA A 245 0.97 12.34 16.47
N ARG A 246 0.08 12.47 17.47
CA ARG A 246 -1.00 11.49 17.70
C ARG A 246 -1.98 11.37 16.54
N VAL A 247 -2.28 12.47 15.83
CA VAL A 247 -3.11 12.43 14.61
C VAL A 247 -2.42 11.58 13.53
N VAL A 248 -1.11 11.78 13.33
CA VAL A 248 -0.32 11.00 12.36
C VAL A 248 -0.22 9.52 12.76
N GLU A 249 -0.08 9.22 14.06
CA GLU A 249 -0.05 7.84 14.58
C GLU A 249 -1.32 7.05 14.25
N ASN A 250 -2.49 7.71 14.32
CA ASN A 250 -3.79 7.05 14.10
C ASN A 250 -4.29 7.14 12.66
N MET A 251 -3.85 8.15 11.89
CA MET A 251 -4.22 8.36 10.50
C MET A 251 -3.08 9.03 9.70
N PRO A 252 -2.04 8.27 9.32
CA PRO A 252 -0.85 8.81 8.62
C PRO A 252 -1.18 9.41 7.24
N GLN A 253 -2.32 9.07 6.65
CA GLN A 253 -2.82 9.69 5.42
C GLN A 253 -3.03 11.21 5.58
N VAL A 254 -3.20 11.72 6.81
CA VAL A 254 -3.36 13.15 7.10
C VAL A 254 -2.22 14.00 6.52
N VAL A 255 -1.01 13.42 6.43
CA VAL A 255 0.19 14.06 5.89
C VAL A 255 0.00 14.47 4.42
N SER A 256 -0.84 13.74 3.68
CA SER A 256 -1.13 13.94 2.27
C SER A 256 -2.51 14.55 2.00
N LEU A 257 -3.33 14.81 3.02
CA LEU A 257 -4.66 15.41 2.82
C LEU A 257 -4.57 16.89 2.45
N HIS A 258 -5.42 17.30 1.51
CA HIS A 258 -5.54 18.72 1.16
C HIS A 258 -6.20 19.50 2.31
N GLN A 259 -5.62 20.63 2.69
CA GLN A 259 -6.07 21.46 3.82
C GLN A 259 -7.55 21.86 3.72
N HIS A 260 -8.03 22.17 2.52
CA HIS A 260 -9.44 22.54 2.30
C HIS A 260 -10.40 21.36 2.56
N MET A 261 -9.96 20.11 2.41
CA MET A 261 -10.78 18.94 2.75
C MET A 261 -10.89 18.78 4.26
N VAL A 262 -9.78 19.02 4.98
CA VAL A 262 -9.74 19.01 6.45
C VAL A 262 -10.63 20.10 7.05
N MET A 263 -10.63 21.31 6.47
CA MET A 263 -11.42 22.42 7.01
C MET A 263 -12.93 22.22 6.89
N LYS A 264 -13.43 21.50 5.87
CA LYS A 264 -14.87 21.32 5.66
C LYS A 264 -15.58 20.67 6.88
N PRO A 265 -15.12 19.53 7.41
CA PRO A 265 -15.64 18.97 8.67
C PRO A 265 -15.43 19.88 9.90
N VAL A 266 -14.27 20.53 9.99
CA VAL A 266 -13.92 21.40 11.13
C VAL A 266 -14.87 22.60 11.20
N GLU A 267 -15.08 23.30 10.09
CA GLU A 267 -16.00 24.43 9.99
C GLU A 267 -17.44 24.02 10.27
N PHE A 268 -17.84 22.82 9.83
CA PHE A 268 -19.14 22.27 10.17
C PHE A 268 -19.31 22.11 11.69
N LEU A 269 -18.35 21.52 12.39
CA LEU A 269 -18.41 21.31 13.84
C LEU A 269 -18.40 22.63 14.62
N LEU A 270 -17.52 23.57 14.25
CA LEU A 270 -17.49 24.92 14.82
C LEU A 270 -18.85 25.64 14.61
N GLY A 271 -19.46 25.49 13.44
CA GLY A 271 -20.80 25.98 13.12
C GLY A 271 -21.93 25.29 13.90
N ARG A 272 -21.64 24.33 14.78
CA ARG A 272 -22.59 23.69 15.72
C ARG A 272 -22.39 24.10 17.17
N MET A 273 -21.67 25.20 17.41
CA MET A 273 -21.37 25.71 18.76
C MET A 273 -20.47 24.76 19.57
N ILE A 274 -19.69 23.91 18.90
CA ILE A 274 -18.62 23.14 19.54
C ILE A 274 -17.37 24.04 19.58
N HIS A 275 -16.77 24.20 20.76
CA HIS A 275 -15.63 25.10 20.91
C HIS A 275 -14.42 24.58 20.14
N ALA A 276 -13.53 25.49 19.73
CA ALA A 276 -12.34 25.11 18.95
C ALA A 276 -11.44 24.10 19.68
N GLN A 277 -11.32 24.22 21.01
CA GLN A 277 -10.55 23.29 21.83
C GLN A 277 -11.18 21.89 21.88
N ASP A 278 -12.51 21.82 21.95
CA ASP A 278 -13.25 20.55 21.88
C ASP A 278 -13.07 19.90 20.50
N VAL A 279 -13.21 20.66 19.41
CA VAL A 279 -12.95 20.16 18.05
C VAL A 279 -11.51 19.66 17.90
N ALA A 280 -10.52 20.36 18.45
CA ALA A 280 -9.13 19.91 18.45
C ALA A 280 -8.98 18.55 19.15
N SER A 281 -9.58 18.39 20.33
CA SER A 281 -9.57 17.13 21.08
C SER A 281 -10.26 15.98 20.32
N MET A 282 -11.37 16.28 19.64
CA MET A 282 -12.09 15.32 18.80
C MET A 282 -11.24 14.84 17.63
N VAL A 283 -10.52 15.77 16.97
CA VAL A 283 -9.64 15.44 15.83
C VAL A 283 -8.42 14.63 16.29
N ILE A 284 -7.83 14.94 17.45
CA ILE A 284 -6.72 14.16 18.01
C ILE A 284 -7.17 12.72 18.32
N LYS A 285 -8.38 12.57 18.90
CA LYS A 285 -8.93 11.27 19.28
C LYS A 285 -9.38 10.43 18.08
N CYS A 286 -10.03 11.06 17.10
CA CYS A 286 -10.58 10.42 15.90
C CYS A 286 -10.23 11.24 14.65
N PRO A 287 -8.98 11.18 14.15
CA PRO A 287 -8.54 11.91 12.96
C PRO A 287 -9.40 11.70 11.71
N GLN A 288 -10.05 10.54 11.60
CA GLN A 288 -10.95 10.19 10.49
C GLN A 288 -12.07 11.22 10.30
N LEU A 289 -12.41 11.95 11.36
CA LEU A 289 -13.38 13.05 11.35
C LEU A 289 -13.06 14.09 10.26
N VAL A 290 -11.78 14.38 10.02
CA VAL A 290 -11.36 15.38 9.02
C VAL A 290 -11.43 14.89 7.58
N ALA A 291 -11.67 13.59 7.37
CA ALA A 291 -11.84 12.98 6.05
C ALA A 291 -13.31 12.69 5.70
N LEU A 292 -14.25 13.02 6.60
CA LEU A 292 -15.68 12.76 6.39
C LEU A 292 -16.33 13.75 5.43
N ARG A 293 -17.37 13.29 4.74
CA ARG A 293 -18.24 14.15 3.94
C ARG A 293 -19.20 14.89 4.87
N VAL A 294 -19.18 16.23 4.81
CA VAL A 294 -20.03 17.11 5.64
C VAL A 294 -21.53 16.78 5.52
N GLU A 295 -22.00 16.34 4.35
CA GLU A 295 -23.40 15.92 4.15
C GLU A 295 -23.80 14.76 5.07
N LEU A 296 -22.93 13.76 5.23
CA LEU A 296 -23.18 12.64 6.14
C LEU A 296 -23.13 13.10 7.59
N MET A 297 -22.18 13.99 7.93
CA MET A 297 -22.08 14.55 9.27
C MET A 297 -23.34 15.35 9.65
N LYS A 298 -23.91 16.11 8.71
CA LYS A 298 -25.17 16.86 8.91
C LYS A 298 -26.32 15.93 9.27
N ASN A 299 -26.48 14.82 8.54
CA ASN A 299 -27.56 13.86 8.78
C ASN A 299 -27.38 13.17 10.15
N ASN A 300 -26.15 12.73 10.46
CA ASN A 300 -25.81 12.15 11.76
C ASN A 300 -26.08 13.11 12.92
N TYR A 301 -25.68 14.37 12.77
CA TYR A 301 -25.89 15.42 13.77
C TYR A 301 -27.38 15.74 13.97
N TYR A 302 -28.15 15.82 12.88
CA TYR A 302 -29.59 16.09 12.96
C TYR A 302 -30.31 15.00 13.74
N LEU A 303 -30.01 13.72 13.49
CA LEU A 303 -30.56 12.61 14.28
C LEU A 303 -30.19 12.76 15.77
N PHE A 304 -28.90 12.98 16.04
CA PHE A 304 -28.37 13.09 17.40
C PHE A 304 -29.07 14.20 18.20
N LYS A 305 -29.21 15.39 17.61
CA LYS A 305 -29.78 16.55 18.28
C LYS A 305 -31.31 16.52 18.32
N SER A 306 -31.96 16.19 17.20
CA SER A 306 -33.41 16.33 17.05
C SER A 306 -34.19 15.10 17.52
N GLU A 307 -33.73 13.89 17.19
CA GLU A 307 -34.46 12.65 17.52
C GLU A 307 -33.95 12.00 18.81
N MET A 308 -32.65 12.06 19.09
CA MET A 308 -32.07 11.49 20.31
C MET A 308 -32.05 12.49 21.48
N GLY A 309 -32.05 13.80 21.19
CA GLY A 309 -32.12 14.86 22.21
C GLY A 309 -30.94 14.87 23.19
N ARG A 310 -29.75 14.44 22.74
CA ARG A 310 -28.57 14.27 23.60
C ARG A 310 -27.68 15.53 23.64
N PRO A 311 -26.95 15.77 24.74
CA PRO A 311 -26.08 16.93 24.85
C PRO A 311 -24.87 16.85 23.91
N LEU A 312 -24.43 17.99 23.38
CA LEU A 312 -23.30 18.06 22.44
C LEU A 312 -21.99 17.53 23.04
N GLN A 313 -21.83 17.61 24.36
CA GLN A 313 -20.65 17.11 25.07
C GLN A 313 -20.39 15.63 24.79
N GLU A 314 -21.43 14.81 24.62
CA GLU A 314 -21.26 13.39 24.29
C GLU A 314 -20.63 13.17 22.91
N LEU A 315 -20.81 14.10 21.96
CA LEU A 315 -20.11 14.03 20.67
C LEU A 315 -18.63 14.36 20.82
N VAL A 316 -18.27 15.23 21.77
CA VAL A 316 -16.87 15.56 22.08
C VAL A 316 -16.20 14.36 22.74
N GLU A 317 -16.91 13.68 23.64
CA GLU A 317 -16.44 12.47 24.32
C GLU A 317 -16.37 11.26 23.39
N PHE A 318 -17.22 11.17 22.36
CA PHE A 318 -17.24 10.06 21.39
C PHE A 318 -17.37 10.56 19.94
N PRO A 319 -16.31 11.18 19.38
CA PRO A 319 -16.31 11.71 18.01
C PRO A 319 -16.49 10.63 16.93
N GLU A 320 -16.18 9.37 17.26
CA GLU A 320 -16.41 8.20 16.43
C GLU A 320 -17.88 8.03 16.05
N TYR A 321 -18.82 8.66 16.76
CA TYR A 321 -20.23 8.75 16.36
C TYR A 321 -20.39 9.10 14.87
N PHE A 322 -19.60 10.06 14.38
CA PHE A 322 -19.69 10.51 12.99
C PHE A 322 -19.17 9.49 11.98
N THR A 323 -18.36 8.50 12.39
CA THR A 323 -17.80 7.48 11.51
C THR A 323 -18.73 6.28 11.33
N TYR A 324 -19.74 6.11 12.18
CA TYR A 324 -20.73 5.05 12.04
C TYR A 324 -21.79 5.38 10.97
N GLY A 325 -22.28 4.35 10.29
CA GLY A 325 -23.34 4.48 9.30
C GLY A 325 -24.70 4.81 9.94
N LEU A 326 -25.36 5.86 9.44
CA LEU A 326 -26.64 6.34 9.98
C LEU A 326 -27.73 5.26 9.96
N GLU A 327 -28.01 4.73 8.76
CA GLU A 327 -29.09 3.76 8.54
C GLU A 327 -28.70 2.35 8.98
N SER A 328 -27.42 1.98 8.83
CA SER A 328 -26.96 0.62 9.11
C SER A 328 -26.62 0.38 10.59
N ARG A 329 -26.26 1.42 11.35
CA ARG A 329 -25.73 1.26 12.72
C ARG A 329 -26.42 2.15 13.76
N ILE A 330 -26.52 3.46 13.50
CA ILE A 330 -26.97 4.42 14.51
C ILE A 330 -28.47 4.30 14.75
N LYS A 331 -29.29 4.45 13.70
CA LYS A 331 -30.76 4.41 13.81
C LYS A 331 -31.30 3.09 14.36
N PRO A 332 -30.90 1.90 13.85
CA PRO A 332 -31.46 0.65 14.33
C PRO A 332 -31.18 0.43 15.83
N ARG A 333 -29.96 0.75 16.29
CA ARG A 333 -29.57 0.58 17.69
C ARG A 333 -30.29 1.57 18.61
N TYR A 334 -30.41 2.83 18.19
CA TYR A 334 -31.17 3.82 18.94
C TYR A 334 -32.65 3.41 19.08
N GLN A 335 -33.29 2.95 18.01
CA GLN A 335 -34.69 2.49 18.04
C GLN A 335 -34.89 1.29 18.97
N ARG A 336 -33.98 0.32 18.96
CA ARG A 336 -34.01 -0.86 19.83
C ARG A 336 -33.82 -0.49 21.31
N LEU A 337 -32.97 0.48 21.62
CA LEU A 337 -32.78 0.99 22.98
C LEU A 337 -34.00 1.80 23.45
N LYS A 338 -34.56 2.63 22.56
CA LYS A 338 -35.75 3.43 22.83
C LYS A 338 -36.97 2.55 23.12
N SER A 339 -37.17 1.46 22.37
CA SER A 339 -38.28 0.53 22.62
C SER A 339 -38.17 -0.23 23.95
N LYS A 340 -36.94 -0.42 24.46
CA LYS A 340 -36.67 -1.02 25.77
C LYS A 340 -36.52 0.01 26.90
N GLY A 341 -36.59 1.31 26.61
CA GLY A 341 -36.40 2.37 27.59
C GLY A 341 -34.98 2.47 28.17
N ILE A 342 -33.98 1.92 27.49
CA ILE A 342 -32.59 1.87 27.97
C ILE A 342 -31.87 3.18 27.60
N ARG A 343 -31.24 3.82 28.59
CA ARG A 343 -30.32 4.95 28.39
C ARG A 343 -28.89 4.48 28.60
N CYS A 344 -28.00 4.80 27.66
CA CYS A 344 -26.59 4.40 27.69
C CYS A 344 -25.73 5.44 26.94
N SER A 345 -24.42 5.47 27.16
CA SER A 345 -23.51 6.32 26.39
C SER A 345 -23.42 5.90 24.91
N LEU A 346 -22.96 6.82 24.05
CA LEU A 346 -22.75 6.51 22.62
C LEU A 346 -21.74 5.38 22.41
N ASN A 347 -20.67 5.35 23.22
CA ASN A 347 -19.66 4.29 23.18
C ASN A 347 -20.28 2.92 23.45
N TRP A 348 -21.08 2.80 24.51
CA TRP A 348 -21.78 1.54 24.83
C TRP A 348 -22.72 1.11 23.70
N MET A 349 -23.43 2.07 23.09
CA MET A 349 -24.36 1.81 21.99
C MET A 349 -23.67 1.36 20.71
N LEU A 350 -22.56 2.00 20.31
CA LEU A 350 -22.03 1.90 18.94
C LEU A 350 -20.75 1.06 18.84
N ASN A 351 -19.90 1.11 19.86
CA ASN A 351 -18.56 0.53 19.82
C ASN A 351 -18.53 -0.95 20.22
N CYS A 352 -19.37 -1.75 19.58
CA CYS A 352 -19.44 -3.20 19.79
C CYS A 352 -20.07 -3.89 18.58
N THR A 353 -19.75 -5.16 18.33
CA THR A 353 -20.35 -5.95 17.23
C THR A 353 -21.88 -6.04 17.36
N ASP A 354 -22.59 -6.43 16.29
CA ASP A 354 -24.05 -6.58 16.36
C ASP A 354 -24.46 -7.71 17.32
N GLN A 355 -23.68 -8.79 17.35
CA GLN A 355 -23.83 -9.85 18.35
C GLN A 355 -23.69 -9.30 19.78
N ARG A 356 -22.60 -8.57 20.07
CA ARG A 356 -22.36 -8.01 21.40
C ARG A 356 -23.42 -7.00 21.83
N PHE A 357 -23.94 -6.22 20.88
CA PHE A 357 -25.05 -5.32 21.12
C PHE A 357 -26.34 -6.08 21.49
N GLU A 358 -26.62 -7.19 20.82
CA GLU A 358 -27.80 -8.02 21.14
C GLU A 358 -27.65 -8.71 22.51
N GLU A 359 -26.47 -9.24 22.84
CA GLU A 359 -26.15 -9.78 24.17
C GLU A 359 -26.41 -8.72 25.26
N ARG A 360 -25.94 -7.48 25.03
CA ARG A 360 -26.16 -6.34 25.93
C ARG A 360 -27.64 -5.98 26.10
N LEU A 361 -28.48 -6.22 25.08
CA LEU A 361 -29.92 -6.01 25.17
C LEU A 361 -30.65 -7.15 25.89
N GLN A 362 -30.07 -8.35 25.94
CA GLN A 362 -30.65 -9.54 26.58
C GLN A 362 -30.20 -9.70 28.04
N GLY A 363 -28.99 -9.26 28.39
CA GLY A 363 -28.39 -9.48 29.70
C GLY A 363 -28.88 -8.55 30.80
N HIS A 364 -29.05 -9.09 32.02
CA HIS A 364 -29.20 -8.35 33.28
C HIS A 364 -27.87 -7.73 33.80
N TYR A 365 -26.81 -7.74 32.99
CA TYR A 365 -25.49 -7.21 33.33
C TYR A 365 -25.26 -5.87 32.63
N ILE A 366 -25.32 -4.77 33.38
CA ILE A 366 -24.73 -3.50 32.97
C ILE A 366 -23.22 -3.68 33.15
N GLU A 367 -22.50 -4.00 32.08
CA GLU A 367 -21.04 -3.76 32.11
C GLU A 367 -20.82 -2.29 32.43
N THR A 368 -20.06 -2.00 33.48
CA THR A 368 -19.51 -0.66 33.71
C THR A 368 -18.76 -0.21 32.47
N GLU A 369 -18.90 1.08 32.15
CA GLU A 369 -18.35 1.70 30.93
C GLU A 369 -16.86 1.40 30.75
N SER A 370 -16.53 0.38 29.98
CA SER A 370 -15.17 0.17 29.51
C SER A 370 -14.90 1.10 28.33
N VAL A 371 -13.69 1.67 28.28
CA VAL A 371 -13.19 2.41 27.12
C VAL A 371 -13.36 1.47 25.93
N GLY A 372 -14.20 1.81 24.95
CA GLY A 372 -14.37 0.91 23.82
C GLY A 372 -13.08 0.85 22.99
N PRO A 373 -12.93 -0.17 22.13
CA PRO A 373 -11.75 -0.31 21.31
C PRO A 373 -11.47 0.93 20.45
N ARG A 374 -10.19 1.28 20.28
CA ARG A 374 -9.77 2.35 19.36
C ARG A 374 -9.94 1.89 17.92
N PHE A 375 -10.50 2.75 17.07
CA PHE A 375 -10.60 2.49 15.63
C PHE A 375 -9.36 3.03 14.89
N CYS A 376 -8.50 2.11 14.45
CA CYS A 376 -7.42 2.41 13.52
C CYS A 376 -7.89 2.07 12.10
N MET A 377 -7.80 3.00 11.14
CA MET A 377 -8.20 2.70 9.76
C MET A 377 -7.32 1.58 9.18
N GLY A 378 -7.89 0.41 8.88
CA GLY A 378 -7.11 -0.76 8.44
C GLY A 378 -6.45 -1.56 9.58
N GLY A 379 -6.63 -1.19 10.84
CA GLY A 379 -6.27 -2.02 11.99
C GLY A 379 -7.45 -2.87 12.47
N LYS A 380 -7.17 -3.94 13.23
CA LYS A 380 -8.21 -4.62 14.01
C LYS A 380 -8.69 -3.72 15.16
N LEU A 381 -9.94 -3.93 15.54
CA LEU A 381 -10.61 -3.29 16.66
C LEU A 381 -10.02 -3.83 17.99
N GLU A 382 -9.26 -3.02 18.73
CA GLU A 382 -8.56 -3.46 19.95
C GLU A 382 -9.45 -3.38 21.20
N LEU A 383 -10.11 -4.48 21.57
CA LEU A 383 -10.90 -4.53 22.80
C LEU A 383 -9.98 -4.40 24.02
N PRO A 384 -10.26 -3.52 25.00
CA PRO A 384 -9.56 -3.61 26.28
C PRO A 384 -9.89 -4.96 26.91
N GLY A 385 -8.86 -5.64 27.38
CA GLY A 385 -8.99 -6.91 28.09
C GLY A 385 -9.99 -6.78 29.23
N ASN A 386 -11.09 -7.54 29.15
CA ASN A 386 -11.96 -7.73 30.29
C ASN A 386 -11.11 -8.37 31.39
N GLY A 387 -11.04 -7.76 32.56
CA GLY A 387 -10.37 -8.30 33.76
C GLY A 387 -11.08 -9.52 34.35
N ILE A 388 -11.45 -10.48 33.52
CA ILE A 388 -11.75 -11.84 33.93
C ILE A 388 -10.47 -12.62 33.65
N VAL A 389 -9.73 -12.87 34.73
CA VAL A 389 -8.55 -13.73 34.76
C VAL A 389 -8.89 -15.05 34.08
N SER A 390 -8.40 -15.25 32.87
CA SER A 390 -8.26 -16.57 32.28
C SER A 390 -6.96 -16.58 31.47
N ASP A 391 -5.97 -17.23 32.07
CA ASP A 391 -4.70 -17.70 31.54
C ASP A 391 -3.93 -16.71 30.65
N GLU A 392 -3.08 -15.94 31.35
CA GLU A 392 -1.92 -15.23 30.80
C GLU A 392 -0.98 -16.23 30.10
N GLU A 393 -1.27 -16.54 28.84
CA GLU A 393 -0.17 -16.68 27.89
C GLU A 393 0.13 -15.27 27.39
N GLU A 394 1.22 -14.67 27.88
CA GLU A 394 1.76 -13.41 27.39
C GLU A 394 2.01 -13.51 25.87
N GLU A 395 1.01 -13.13 25.05
CA GLU A 395 1.17 -13.01 23.60
C GLU A 395 2.30 -11.99 23.35
N SER A 396 3.34 -12.38 22.60
CA SER A 396 4.48 -11.50 22.34
C SER A 396 4.11 -10.35 21.39
N ASP A 397 4.83 -9.23 21.49
CA ASP A 397 4.65 -8.04 20.64
C ASP A 397 4.63 -8.36 19.12
N ASP A 398 5.33 -9.43 18.73
CA ASP A 398 5.39 -9.91 17.36
C ASP A 398 4.08 -10.55 16.88
N GLU A 399 3.31 -11.21 17.76
CA GLU A 399 2.02 -11.83 17.41
C GLU A 399 0.91 -10.80 17.23
N VAL A 400 0.91 -9.75 18.07
CA VAL A 400 0.04 -8.59 17.94
C VAL A 400 0.29 -7.89 16.61
N LEU A 401 1.57 -7.73 16.23
CA LEU A 401 1.98 -7.15 14.96
C LEU A 401 1.59 -8.05 13.77
N TYR A 402 1.80 -9.36 13.88
CA TYR A 402 1.42 -10.36 12.87
C TYR A 402 -0.08 -10.28 12.52
N ARG A 403 -0.95 -10.18 13.53
CA ARG A 403 -2.40 -10.04 13.29
C ARG A 403 -2.78 -8.73 12.60
N ARG A 404 -2.05 -7.63 12.84
CA ARG A 404 -2.32 -6.31 12.22
C ARG A 404 -1.92 -6.29 10.74
N THR A 405 -0.84 -6.98 10.35
CA THR A 405 -0.39 -7.04 8.95
C THR A 405 -1.26 -7.95 8.08
N VAL A 406 -1.86 -9.00 8.63
CA VAL A 406 -2.72 -9.94 7.88
C VAL A 406 -4.14 -9.40 7.62
N SER A 407 -4.61 -8.41 8.39
CA SER A 407 -5.92 -7.78 8.22
C SER A 407 -5.95 -6.60 7.22
N LEU A 408 -4.82 -6.26 6.61
CA LEU A 408 -4.65 -5.25 5.55
C LEU A 408 -4.48 -5.92 4.17
#